data_AF-A0A3N1MMV4-F1
#
_entry.id   AF-A0A3N1MMV4-F1
#
_cell.length_a   1.000
_cell.length_b   1.000
_cell.length_c   1.000
_cell.angle_alpha   90.00
_cell.angle_beta   90.00
_cell.angle_gamma   90.00
#
_symmetry.space_group_name_H-M   'P 1'
#
loop_
_entity.id
_entity.type
_entity.pdbx_description
1 polymer ?
#
loop_
_entity_poly.entity_id
_entity_poly.type
_entity_poly.pdbx_seq_one_letter_code
_entity_poly.pdbx_strand_id
1 'polypeptide(L)'
;MTDSDAVPVDAVPVDYTDLARTALLEVTPESSIGAPVGTVDEGDGVVSVLFANRMPGYPGWRWTVSVAKVGDEDPTVLEVELMPGDGSLVAPEWVPWSERLAEYRAAQDHESDEESDDDEHDDDFDDESDEDDDDEDADYDDSDDDEADDESDDDEDDDDAEFEADEDDLDEPDDDDIDGVDVDALADTADEDVDDAPQPPRRRRAQRVQPVDPDADLDGAQLDAGEVDPDFHRS
;
A
#
# COMPACT_ATOMS: atom_id res chain seq x y z
N MET A 1 29.40 -33.19 -40.93
CA MET A 1 28.06 -32.59 -41.05
C MET A 1 28.25 -31.11 -40.80
N THR A 2 28.51 -30.37 -41.86
CA THR A 2 28.55 -28.91 -41.85
C THR A 2 27.13 -28.41 -42.05
N ASP A 3 26.63 -27.58 -41.14
CA ASP A 3 25.73 -26.43 -41.33
C ASP A 3 25.26 -26.01 -39.92
N SER A 4 25.18 -24.77 -39.48
CA SER A 4 25.41 -23.47 -40.11
C SER A 4 25.74 -22.53 -38.96
N ASP A 5 26.72 -21.67 -39.17
CA ASP A 5 26.86 -20.42 -38.43
C ASP A 5 25.58 -19.62 -38.73
N ALA A 6 24.62 -19.64 -37.80
CA ALA A 6 23.44 -18.80 -37.91
C ALA A 6 23.89 -17.36 -37.61
N VAL A 7 24.31 -16.67 -38.67
CA VAL A 7 24.47 -15.22 -38.64
C VAL A 7 23.13 -14.64 -38.19
N PRO A 8 23.06 -13.89 -37.06
CA PRO A 8 21.81 -13.25 -36.68
C PRO A 8 21.45 -12.31 -37.82
N VAL A 9 20.35 -12.62 -38.49
CA VAL A 9 19.73 -11.67 -39.40
C VAL A 9 19.36 -10.48 -38.53
N ASP A 10 19.97 -9.33 -38.78
CA ASP A 10 19.52 -8.05 -38.23
C ASP A 10 18.05 -7.89 -38.63
N ALA A 11 17.15 -8.37 -37.78
CA ALA A 11 15.72 -8.25 -37.95
C ALA A 11 15.44 -6.75 -37.88
N VAL A 12 14.93 -6.20 -38.97
CA VAL A 12 14.37 -4.84 -38.94
C VAL A 12 13.30 -4.87 -37.85
N PRO A 13 13.41 -4.03 -36.80
CA PRO A 13 12.45 -4.05 -35.71
C PRO A 13 11.06 -3.81 -36.30
N VAL A 14 10.18 -4.79 -36.15
CA VAL A 14 8.81 -4.69 -36.60
C VAL A 14 8.10 -3.70 -35.70
N ASP A 15 7.48 -2.69 -36.30
CA ASP A 15 6.79 -1.65 -35.55
C ASP A 15 5.40 -2.14 -35.14
N TYR A 16 5.23 -2.45 -33.84
CA TYR A 16 3.96 -2.83 -33.22
C TYR A 16 3.30 -1.68 -32.45
N THR A 17 3.74 -0.43 -32.67
CA THR A 17 3.28 0.74 -31.89
C THR A 17 1.76 0.93 -31.91
N ASP A 18 1.10 0.76 -33.06
CA ASP A 18 -0.35 0.95 -33.16
C ASP A 18 -1.14 -0.15 -32.44
N LEU A 19 -0.70 -1.40 -32.55
CA LEU A 19 -1.30 -2.54 -31.83
C LEU A 19 -1.14 -2.34 -30.32
N ALA A 20 0.07 -2.01 -29.89
CA ALA A 20 0.38 -1.77 -28.48
C ALA A 20 -0.41 -0.58 -27.91
N ARG A 21 -0.53 0.51 -28.66
CA ARG A 21 -1.34 1.67 -28.26
C ARG A 21 -2.82 1.31 -28.14
N THR A 22 -3.34 0.48 -29.04
CA THR A 22 -4.73 0.01 -28.98
C THR A 22 -4.97 -0.81 -27.71
N ALA A 23 -4.07 -1.74 -27.37
CA ALA A 23 -4.19 -2.54 -26.15
C ALA A 23 -4.08 -1.68 -24.87
N LEU A 24 -3.21 -0.68 -24.84
CA LEU A 24 -3.16 0.27 -23.70
C LEU A 24 -4.49 1.00 -23.50
N LEU A 25 -5.16 1.38 -24.57
CA LEU A 25 -6.46 2.08 -24.49
C LEU A 25 -7.59 1.19 -23.94
N GLU A 26 -7.40 -0.13 -23.88
CA GLU A 26 -8.35 -1.06 -23.26
C GLU A 26 -8.25 -1.02 -21.72
N VAL A 27 -7.10 -0.65 -21.17
CA VAL A 27 -6.83 -0.73 -19.72
C VAL A 27 -6.66 0.63 -19.03
N THR A 28 -6.36 1.69 -19.79
CA THR A 28 -6.07 3.01 -19.23
C THR A 28 -6.56 4.12 -20.15
N PRO A 29 -6.97 5.29 -19.62
CA PRO A 29 -7.37 6.43 -20.45
C PRO A 29 -6.22 6.94 -21.32
N GLU A 30 -6.54 7.48 -22.50
CA GLU A 30 -5.52 8.03 -23.43
C GLU A 30 -4.61 9.10 -22.81
N SER A 31 -5.09 9.79 -21.78
CA SER A 31 -4.37 10.84 -21.07
C SER A 31 -3.17 10.33 -20.28
N SER A 32 -3.18 9.06 -19.85
CA SER A 32 -2.07 8.41 -19.14
C SER A 32 -0.96 7.94 -20.08
N ILE A 33 -1.25 7.80 -21.37
CA ILE A 33 -0.34 7.23 -22.38
C ILE A 33 0.44 8.36 -23.06
N GLY A 34 1.76 8.28 -22.99
CA GLY A 34 2.70 9.22 -23.60
C GLY A 34 3.09 8.88 -25.04
N ALA A 35 4.17 9.50 -25.50
CA ALA A 35 4.75 9.18 -26.80
C ALA A 35 5.43 7.79 -26.75
N PRO A 36 5.49 7.07 -27.87
CA PRO A 36 6.35 5.89 -28.00
C PRO A 36 7.80 6.27 -27.68
N VAL A 37 8.45 5.46 -26.83
CA VAL A 37 9.82 5.68 -26.36
C VAL A 37 10.79 4.76 -27.09
N GLY A 38 10.37 3.52 -27.39
CA GLY A 38 11.18 2.56 -28.10
C GLY A 38 10.61 1.15 -28.04
N THR A 39 11.40 0.19 -28.50
CA THR A 39 11.08 -1.24 -28.48
C THR A 39 12.26 -2.03 -27.96
N VAL A 40 12.00 -3.12 -27.26
CA VAL A 40 13.01 -4.10 -26.81
C VAL A 40 12.66 -5.45 -27.45
N ASP A 41 13.65 -6.09 -28.07
CA ASP A 41 13.53 -7.46 -28.57
C ASP A 41 13.79 -8.41 -27.40
N GLU A 42 12.76 -9.16 -27.01
CA GLU A 42 12.81 -10.14 -25.91
C GLU A 42 13.27 -11.52 -26.41
N GLY A 43 13.47 -11.69 -27.73
CA GLY A 43 13.76 -12.96 -28.37
C GLY A 43 12.50 -13.75 -28.75
N ASP A 44 12.71 -14.82 -29.52
CA ASP A 44 11.66 -15.78 -29.91
C ASP A 44 10.39 -15.17 -30.55
N GLY A 45 10.54 -14.01 -31.20
CA GLY A 45 9.43 -13.30 -31.85
C GLY A 45 8.58 -12.45 -30.89
N VAL A 46 9.08 -12.17 -29.68
CA VAL A 46 8.45 -11.28 -28.70
C VAL A 46 9.15 -9.93 -28.70
N VAL A 47 8.36 -8.85 -28.76
CA VAL A 47 8.82 -7.47 -28.73
C VAL A 47 8.04 -6.69 -27.69
N SER A 48 8.76 -6.08 -26.75
CA SER A 48 8.21 -5.12 -25.79
C SER A 48 8.15 -3.74 -26.44
N VAL A 49 6.98 -3.13 -26.53
CA VAL A 49 6.78 -1.75 -27.01
C VAL A 49 6.60 -0.82 -25.81
N LEU A 50 7.45 0.22 -25.71
CA LEU A 50 7.49 1.12 -24.58
C LEU A 50 6.89 2.49 -24.92
N PHE A 51 6.04 3.01 -24.03
CA PHE A 51 5.50 4.37 -24.09
C PHE A 51 5.86 5.12 -22.80
N ALA A 52 6.04 6.44 -22.92
CA ALA A 52 6.18 7.28 -21.75
C ALA A 52 4.88 7.23 -20.93
N ASN A 53 4.98 7.24 -19.60
CA ASN A 53 3.81 7.43 -18.74
C ASN A 53 3.55 8.93 -18.51
N ARG A 54 2.27 9.31 -18.40
CA ARG A 54 1.82 10.67 -18.07
C ARG A 54 1.12 10.78 -16.72
N MET A 55 0.95 9.69 -15.99
CA MET A 55 0.33 9.72 -14.67
C MET A 55 1.24 10.41 -13.63
N PRO A 56 0.74 11.39 -12.88
CA PRO A 56 1.55 12.20 -11.96
C PRO A 56 2.13 11.38 -10.79
N GLY A 57 1.45 10.30 -10.37
CA GLY A 57 1.93 9.42 -9.30
C GLY A 57 3.03 8.44 -9.70
N TYR A 58 3.36 8.36 -10.99
CA TYR A 58 4.35 7.40 -11.52
C TYR A 58 5.40 8.11 -12.39
N PRO A 59 6.10 9.14 -11.86
CA PRO A 59 7.12 9.86 -12.63
C PRO A 59 8.27 8.93 -13.01
N GLY A 60 8.71 8.98 -14.27
CA GLY A 60 9.79 8.12 -14.81
C GLY A 60 9.35 6.71 -15.21
N TRP A 61 8.16 6.27 -14.81
CA TRP A 61 7.63 4.97 -15.20
C TRP A 61 7.26 4.95 -16.69
N ARG A 62 7.14 3.75 -17.25
CA ARG A 62 6.83 3.52 -18.67
C ARG A 62 5.73 2.49 -18.77
N TRP A 63 4.85 2.68 -19.74
CA TRP A 63 3.94 1.62 -20.18
C TRP A 63 4.73 0.68 -21.08
N THR A 64 4.63 -0.62 -20.82
CA THR A 64 5.23 -1.67 -21.65
C THR A 64 4.11 -2.58 -22.15
N VAL A 65 4.16 -2.92 -23.43
CA VAL A 65 3.25 -3.88 -24.04
C VAL A 65 4.07 -4.95 -24.74
N SER A 66 3.97 -6.18 -24.25
CA SER A 66 4.65 -7.33 -24.85
C SER A 66 3.80 -7.88 -25.99
N VAL A 67 4.35 -7.91 -27.20
CA VAL A 67 3.69 -8.40 -28.42
C VAL A 67 4.44 -9.61 -28.95
N ALA A 68 3.74 -10.70 -29.24
CA ALA A 68 4.32 -11.89 -29.83
C ALA A 68 3.87 -12.09 -31.27
N LYS A 69 4.78 -12.53 -32.14
CA LYS A 69 4.47 -13.03 -33.48
C LYS A 69 5.01 -14.44 -33.66
N VAL A 70 4.10 -15.40 -33.81
CA VAL A 70 4.43 -16.81 -34.02
C VAL A 70 4.31 -17.16 -35.50
N GLY A 71 5.43 -17.44 -36.16
CA GLY A 71 5.45 -17.80 -37.58
C GLY A 71 4.77 -16.76 -38.47
N ASP A 72 3.82 -17.23 -39.29
CA ASP A 72 3.07 -16.39 -40.23
C ASP A 72 1.75 -15.85 -39.64
N GLU A 73 1.42 -16.17 -38.38
CA GLU A 73 0.19 -15.69 -37.73
C GLU A 73 0.23 -14.18 -37.46
N ASP A 74 -0.95 -13.59 -37.28
CA ASP A 74 -1.07 -12.19 -36.88
C ASP A 74 -0.49 -11.98 -35.48
N PRO A 75 0.21 -10.86 -35.21
CA PRO A 75 0.79 -10.59 -33.91
C PRO A 75 -0.30 -10.41 -32.83
N THR A 76 -0.04 -10.89 -31.62
CA THR A 76 -0.95 -10.80 -30.48
C THR A 76 -0.29 -10.12 -29.29
N VAL A 77 -1.09 -9.46 -28.45
CA VAL A 77 -0.61 -8.86 -27.20
C VAL A 77 -0.62 -9.93 -26.12
N LEU A 78 0.49 -10.06 -25.40
CA LEU A 78 0.65 -10.98 -24.29
C LEU A 78 0.24 -10.32 -22.96
N GLU A 79 0.78 -9.13 -22.71
CA GLU A 79 0.54 -8.39 -21.46
C GLU A 79 0.69 -6.88 -21.67
N VAL A 80 0.14 -6.14 -20.72
CA VAL A 80 0.26 -4.69 -20.59
C VAL A 80 0.63 -4.38 -19.14
N GLU A 81 1.75 -3.70 -18.95
CA GLU A 81 2.27 -3.40 -17.62
C GLU A 81 2.78 -1.96 -17.52
N LEU A 82 2.83 -1.45 -16.29
CA LEU A 82 3.45 -0.18 -15.96
C LEU A 82 4.69 -0.45 -15.12
N MET A 83 5.87 -0.21 -15.70
CA MET A 83 7.14 -0.57 -15.09
C MET A 83 7.99 0.66 -14.78
N PRO A 84 8.79 0.64 -13.71
CA PRO A 84 9.72 1.71 -13.42
C PRO A 84 10.78 1.81 -14.53
N GLY A 85 11.03 3.03 -15.02
CA GLY A 85 12.06 3.34 -16.00
C GLY A 85 13.16 4.21 -15.40
N ASP A 86 14.00 4.79 -16.26
CA ASP A 86 15.03 5.73 -15.84
C ASP A 86 14.43 6.93 -15.11
N GLY A 87 14.89 7.18 -13.89
CA GLY A 87 14.40 8.27 -13.05
C GLY A 87 13.10 7.96 -12.30
N SER A 88 12.61 6.72 -12.33
CA SER A 88 11.49 6.30 -11.48
C SER A 88 11.85 6.35 -9.99
N LEU A 89 10.90 6.82 -9.20
CA LEU A 89 10.90 6.58 -7.76
C LEU A 89 10.52 5.12 -7.52
N VAL A 90 11.46 4.34 -7.00
CA VAL A 90 11.26 2.94 -6.62
C VAL A 90 11.18 2.83 -5.11
N ALA A 91 10.47 1.82 -4.63
CA ALA A 91 10.36 1.55 -3.21
C ALA A 91 11.75 1.24 -2.61
N PRO A 92 11.98 1.59 -1.33
CA PRO A 92 13.18 1.14 -0.62
C PRO A 92 13.15 -0.38 -0.41
N GLU A 93 14.29 -0.93 -0.01
CA GLU A 93 14.38 -2.33 0.39
C GLU A 93 13.37 -2.67 1.48
N TRP A 94 12.76 -3.85 1.36
CA TRP A 94 11.79 -4.30 2.35
C TRP A 94 12.50 -4.70 3.65
N VAL A 95 11.96 -4.22 4.77
CA VAL A 95 12.43 -4.55 6.12
C VAL A 95 11.40 -5.46 6.79
N PRO A 96 11.81 -6.57 7.42
CA PRO A 96 10.91 -7.45 8.16
C PRO A 96 10.08 -6.70 9.20
N TRP A 97 8.84 -7.15 9.38
CA TRP A 97 7.93 -6.51 10.34
C TRP A 97 8.47 -6.52 11.77
N SER A 98 9.12 -7.62 12.18
CA SER A 98 9.74 -7.73 13.50
C SER A 98 10.82 -6.68 13.75
N GLU A 99 11.61 -6.35 12.71
CA GLU A 99 12.68 -5.35 12.80
C GLU A 99 12.11 -3.94 12.86
N ARG A 100 11.15 -3.60 11.98
CA ARG A 100 10.43 -2.32 12.07
C ARG A 100 9.78 -2.11 13.44
N LEU A 101 9.19 -3.16 14.01
CA LEU A 101 8.54 -3.09 15.31
C LEU A 101 9.55 -2.98 16.46
N ALA A 102 10.72 -3.59 16.34
CA ALA A 102 11.80 -3.46 17.31
C ALA A 102 12.38 -2.03 17.31
N GLU A 103 12.63 -1.47 16.12
CA GLU A 103 13.07 -0.07 15.97
C GLU A 103 12.03 0.91 16.53
N TYR A 104 10.75 0.70 16.23
CA TYR A 104 9.67 1.50 16.79
C TYR A 104 9.65 1.46 18.32
N ARG A 105 9.77 0.28 18.93
CA ARG A 105 9.83 0.16 20.40
C ARG A 105 11.07 0.83 20.99
N ALA A 106 12.22 0.64 20.36
CA ALA A 106 13.47 1.28 20.82
C ALA A 106 13.39 2.81 20.75
N ALA A 107 12.69 3.36 19.76
CA ALA A 107 12.44 4.81 19.69
C ALA A 107 11.57 5.29 20.85
N GLN A 108 10.49 4.56 21.17
CA GLN A 108 9.58 4.91 22.27
C GLN A 108 10.26 4.83 23.65
N ASP A 109 11.12 3.83 23.86
CA ASP A 109 11.90 3.71 25.10
C ASP A 109 12.87 4.89 25.25
N HIS A 110 13.56 5.29 24.18
CA HIS A 110 14.47 6.46 24.20
C HIS A 110 13.74 7.77 24.48
N GLU A 111 12.56 7.98 23.90
CA GLU A 111 11.72 9.14 24.18
C GLU A 111 11.32 9.19 25.67
N SER A 112 11.00 8.04 26.27
CA SER A 112 10.67 7.98 27.70
C SER A 112 11.85 8.23 28.63
N ASP A 113 13.05 7.78 28.25
CA ASP A 113 14.27 8.03 29.01
C ASP A 113 14.68 9.52 28.94
N GLU A 114 14.49 10.17 27.79
CA GLU A 114 14.74 11.62 27.62
C GLU A 114 13.74 12.51 28.37
N GLU A 115 12.47 12.10 28.48
CA GLU A 115 11.46 12.80 29.30
C GLU A 115 11.77 12.66 30.80
N SER A 116 12.29 11.50 31.23
CA SER A 116 12.63 11.25 32.65
C SER A 116 13.89 12.01 33.11
N ASP A 117 14.83 12.30 32.21
CA ASP A 117 16.05 13.08 32.52
C ASP A 117 15.77 14.61 32.64
N ASP A 118 14.64 15.11 32.13
CA ASP A 118 14.19 16.52 32.28
C ASP A 118 13.47 16.77 33.63
N ASP A 119 12.90 15.72 34.25
CA ASP A 119 12.26 15.78 35.57
C ASP A 119 13.26 15.74 36.76
N GLU A 120 14.58 15.58 36.53
CA GLU A 120 15.60 15.61 37.59
C GLU A 120 16.20 17.02 37.87
N HIS A 121 15.60 18.10 37.34
CA HIS A 121 16.03 19.49 37.63
C HIS A 121 14.96 20.29 38.40
N ASP A 122 15.26 20.53 39.69
CA ASP A 122 14.48 21.24 40.72
C ASP A 122 13.43 20.32 41.37
N ASP A 123 13.57 19.83 42.60
CA ASP A 123 13.37 20.66 43.81
C ASP A 123 14.35 20.31 44.98
N ASP A 124 15.35 21.16 45.20
CA ASP A 124 15.94 21.35 46.55
C ASP A 124 15.30 22.61 47.14
N PHE A 125 14.05 22.49 47.60
CA PHE A 125 13.46 23.47 48.51
C PHE A 125 13.11 22.78 49.83
N ASP A 126 14.09 22.84 50.72
CA ASP A 126 13.96 22.66 52.16
C ASP A 126 12.88 23.62 52.70
N ASP A 127 11.68 23.12 53.00
CA ASP A 127 10.75 23.75 53.95
C ASP A 127 10.06 22.67 54.79
N GLU A 128 10.72 22.36 55.89
CA GLU A 128 10.21 21.65 57.05
C GLU A 128 8.96 22.36 57.63
N SER A 129 7.77 21.81 57.40
CA SER A 129 6.67 22.01 58.34
C SER A 129 5.71 20.82 58.46
N ASP A 130 5.54 20.46 59.72
CA ASP A 130 4.95 19.28 60.35
C ASP A 130 3.40 19.27 60.36
N GLU A 131 2.87 18.04 60.45
CA GLU A 131 1.72 17.56 61.26
C GLU A 131 0.26 17.46 60.73
N ASP A 132 -0.28 16.26 61.03
CA ASP A 132 -1.66 15.72 61.17
C ASP A 132 -2.50 15.42 59.91
N ASP A 133 -2.78 14.16 59.57
CA ASP A 133 -3.67 13.14 60.20
C ASP A 133 -5.16 13.43 59.93
N ASP A 134 -5.81 12.63 59.07
CA ASP A 134 -6.86 11.67 59.45
C ASP A 134 -7.54 11.05 58.20
N ASP A 135 -7.99 9.82 58.34
CA ASP A 135 -8.72 8.97 57.39
C ASP A 135 -10.07 9.58 56.92
N GLU A 136 -10.52 9.31 55.68
CA GLU A 136 -11.85 8.72 55.44
C GLU A 136 -12.09 8.33 53.97
N ASP A 137 -12.49 7.06 53.81
CA ASP A 137 -13.07 6.42 52.64
C ASP A 137 -14.40 7.10 52.28
N ALA A 138 -14.56 7.53 51.03
CA ALA A 138 -15.83 8.07 50.53
C ALA A 138 -16.06 7.61 49.09
N ASP A 139 -16.84 6.54 49.02
CA ASP A 139 -17.75 6.15 47.95
C ASP A 139 -18.44 7.35 47.28
N TYR A 140 -18.21 7.51 45.96
CA TYR A 140 -19.01 8.42 45.14
C TYR A 140 -19.95 7.61 44.24
N ASP A 141 -21.15 7.52 44.81
CA ASP A 141 -22.50 7.35 44.28
C ASP A 141 -22.71 7.65 42.79
N ASP A 142 -23.30 6.65 42.14
CA ASP A 142 -24.03 6.67 40.87
C ASP A 142 -25.31 7.49 41.06
N SER A 143 -25.41 8.65 40.40
CA SER A 143 -26.68 9.37 40.28
C SER A 143 -27.01 9.57 38.82
N ASP A 144 -27.92 8.72 38.36
CA ASP A 144 -28.93 8.96 37.33
C ASP A 144 -29.47 10.41 37.38
N ASP A 145 -29.62 11.05 36.22
CA ASP A 145 -30.47 12.23 36.02
C ASP A 145 -31.28 12.01 34.73
N ASP A 146 -32.57 11.77 34.97
CA ASP A 146 -33.65 11.41 34.09
C ASP A 146 -34.08 12.54 33.12
N GLU A 147 -34.36 12.13 31.87
CA GLU A 147 -35.52 12.49 31.04
C GLU A 147 -35.80 13.95 30.62
N ALA A 148 -35.72 14.19 29.31
CA ALA A 148 -36.55 15.19 28.63
C ALA A 148 -37.13 14.61 27.34
N ASP A 149 -38.36 14.13 27.51
CA ASP A 149 -39.44 13.90 26.55
C ASP A 149 -39.63 15.09 25.58
N ASP A 150 -39.66 14.83 24.27
CA ASP A 150 -40.30 15.70 23.28
C ASP A 150 -40.97 14.85 22.20
N GLU A 151 -42.23 14.54 22.46
CA GLU A 151 -43.20 14.02 21.51
C GLU A 151 -43.63 15.13 20.53
N SER A 152 -43.50 14.87 19.23
CA SER A 152 -44.39 15.47 18.23
C SER A 152 -44.56 14.56 17.02
N ASP A 153 -45.84 14.34 16.76
CA ASP A 153 -46.53 13.50 15.79
C ASP A 153 -46.59 14.16 14.39
N ASP A 154 -47.12 13.40 13.42
CA ASP A 154 -47.67 13.78 12.10
C ASP A 154 -46.70 13.97 10.91
N ASP A 155 -46.72 13.05 9.93
CA ASP A 155 -47.72 13.01 8.84
C ASP A 155 -47.42 11.84 7.86
N GLU A 156 -48.48 11.25 7.31
CA GLU A 156 -48.56 10.07 6.44
C GLU A 156 -48.35 10.39 4.94
N ASP A 157 -47.84 9.42 4.16
CA ASP A 157 -48.27 8.99 2.78
C ASP A 157 -47.17 8.05 2.22
N ASP A 158 -47.41 6.73 2.09
CA ASP A 158 -48.01 6.02 0.94
C ASP A 158 -47.26 6.27 -0.39
N ASP A 159 -46.62 5.21 -0.91
CA ASP A 159 -46.37 4.99 -2.35
C ASP A 159 -45.78 3.57 -2.56
N ASP A 160 -46.71 2.63 -2.69
CA ASP A 160 -46.71 1.44 -3.54
C ASP A 160 -45.55 1.31 -4.56
N ALA A 161 -44.74 0.25 -4.44
CA ALA A 161 -43.98 -0.31 -5.57
C ALA A 161 -43.74 -1.82 -5.37
N GLU A 162 -44.69 -2.60 -5.86
CA GLU A 162 -44.56 -4.04 -6.07
C GLU A 162 -43.41 -4.31 -7.06
N PHE A 163 -42.28 -4.84 -6.58
CA PHE A 163 -41.23 -5.39 -7.43
C PHE A 163 -41.26 -6.92 -7.35
N GLU A 164 -42.22 -7.50 -8.07
CA GLU A 164 -42.19 -8.90 -8.47
C GLU A 164 -41.20 -9.03 -9.64
N ALA A 165 -39.97 -9.46 -9.37
CA ALA A 165 -39.06 -9.94 -10.40
C ALA A 165 -38.40 -11.23 -9.94
N ASP A 166 -38.84 -12.32 -10.58
CA ASP A 166 -38.31 -13.69 -10.53
C ASP A 166 -36.85 -13.81 -10.10
N GLU A 167 -36.64 -14.45 -8.95
CA GLU A 167 -35.38 -15.07 -8.56
C GLU A 167 -35.52 -16.60 -8.62
N ASP A 168 -35.60 -17.09 -9.85
CA ASP A 168 -35.38 -18.49 -10.19
C ASP A 168 -34.13 -18.58 -11.09
N ASP A 169 -33.26 -19.55 -10.77
CA ASP A 169 -32.05 -19.99 -11.48
C ASP A 169 -30.69 -19.46 -10.97
N LEU A 170 -30.37 -19.76 -9.71
CA LEU A 170 -28.98 -20.00 -9.27
C LEU A 170 -28.70 -21.51 -9.31
N ASP A 171 -28.27 -22.00 -10.47
CA ASP A 171 -27.63 -23.31 -10.63
C ASP A 171 -26.27 -23.25 -9.92
N GLU A 172 -26.15 -23.93 -8.78
CA GLU A 172 -24.88 -24.17 -8.10
C GLU A 172 -24.11 -25.28 -8.84
N PRO A 173 -22.93 -25.03 -9.43
CA PRO A 173 -22.03 -26.11 -9.75
C PRO A 173 -21.29 -26.56 -8.48
N ASP A 174 -21.67 -27.74 -7.97
CA ASP A 174 -20.81 -28.59 -7.16
C ASP A 174 -19.54 -28.92 -7.97
N ASP A 175 -18.38 -28.35 -7.58
CA ASP A 175 -17.06 -28.87 -7.96
C ASP A 175 -16.20 -28.96 -6.69
N ASP A 176 -16.51 -30.00 -5.91
CA ASP A 176 -15.54 -30.68 -5.06
C ASP A 176 -14.49 -31.33 -5.99
N ASP A 177 -13.22 -30.91 -5.90
CA ASP A 177 -12.00 -31.75 -5.97
C ASP A 177 -10.72 -30.89 -6.08
N ILE A 178 -10.40 -30.10 -5.04
CA ILE A 178 -9.01 -29.71 -4.79
C ILE A 178 -8.33 -30.92 -4.14
N ASP A 179 -7.65 -31.72 -4.96
CA ASP A 179 -6.75 -32.78 -4.52
C ASP A 179 -5.60 -32.13 -3.72
N GLY A 180 -5.64 -32.30 -2.41
CA GLY A 180 -4.64 -31.81 -1.49
C GLY A 180 -3.30 -32.46 -1.79
N VAL A 181 -2.31 -31.65 -2.18
CA VAL A 181 -0.93 -32.08 -2.32
C VAL A 181 -0.43 -32.60 -0.96
N ASP A 182 -0.23 -33.92 -0.84
CA ASP A 182 0.37 -34.57 0.32
C ASP A 182 1.80 -34.03 0.56
N VAL A 183 1.95 -33.18 1.58
CA VAL A 183 3.25 -32.62 2.01
C VAL A 183 4.09 -33.59 2.86
N ASP A 184 3.63 -34.82 3.08
CA ASP A 184 4.27 -35.81 3.95
C ASP A 184 5.41 -36.63 3.28
N ALA A 185 5.90 -36.21 2.12
CA ALA A 185 7.02 -36.86 1.42
C ALA A 185 8.41 -36.23 1.72
N LEU A 186 8.55 -35.47 2.81
CA LEU A 186 9.86 -35.08 3.34
C LEU A 186 10.23 -35.95 4.54
N ALA A 187 10.66 -37.17 4.25
CA ALA A 187 11.25 -38.05 5.24
C ALA A 187 12.72 -37.67 5.52
N ASP A 188 13.01 -37.60 6.82
CA ASP A 188 14.25 -38.06 7.47
C ASP A 188 15.44 -37.08 7.56
N THR A 189 15.41 -36.21 8.58
CA THR A 189 16.56 -36.02 9.49
C THR A 189 16.07 -35.77 10.92
N ALA A 190 16.67 -36.48 11.86
CA ALA A 190 16.22 -36.81 13.21
C ALA A 190 16.24 -35.67 14.26
N ASP A 191 15.41 -35.91 15.30
CA ASP A 191 15.51 -35.55 16.72
C ASP A 191 15.93 -34.12 17.11
N GLU A 192 15.05 -33.39 17.80
CA GLU A 192 15.22 -33.04 19.23
C GLU A 192 13.96 -32.30 19.77
N ASP A 193 13.67 -32.55 21.05
CA ASP A 193 12.47 -32.22 21.84
C ASP A 193 11.93 -30.78 21.70
N VAL A 194 10.60 -30.64 21.48
CA VAL A 194 9.88 -29.37 21.72
C VAL A 194 8.61 -29.64 22.53
N ASP A 195 8.62 -29.03 23.71
CA ASP A 195 7.61 -28.99 24.77
C ASP A 195 6.20 -28.58 24.27
N ASP A 196 5.19 -29.18 24.89
CA ASP A 196 3.75 -28.90 24.71
C ASP A 196 3.42 -27.47 25.19
N ALA A 197 3.30 -26.53 24.26
CA ALA A 197 2.85 -25.17 24.56
C ALA A 197 1.33 -25.01 24.37
N PRO A 198 0.56 -24.50 25.36
CA PRO A 198 -0.88 -24.34 25.23
C PRO A 198 -1.25 -23.21 24.25
N GLN A 199 -2.27 -23.44 23.41
CA GLN A 199 -2.73 -22.47 22.41
C GLN A 199 -3.28 -21.17 23.05
N PRO A 200 -3.02 -19.99 22.45
CA PRO A 200 -3.56 -18.73 22.92
C PRO A 200 -5.05 -18.56 22.56
N PRO A 201 -5.85 -17.84 23.39
CA PRO A 201 -7.27 -17.64 23.12
C PRO A 201 -7.52 -16.70 21.94
N ARG A 202 -8.57 -17.00 21.17
CA ARG A 202 -9.00 -16.28 19.97
C ARG A 202 -9.47 -14.86 20.33
N ARG A 203 -8.81 -13.83 19.76
CA ARG A 203 -9.14 -12.41 19.98
C ARG A 203 -10.43 -12.03 19.24
N ARG A 204 -11.32 -11.28 19.92
CA ARG A 204 -12.50 -10.63 19.31
C ARG A 204 -12.04 -9.44 18.45
N ARG A 205 -12.71 -9.22 17.32
CA ARG A 205 -12.44 -8.14 16.35
C ARG A 205 -12.39 -6.77 17.04
N ALA A 206 -11.29 -6.04 16.86
CA ALA A 206 -11.16 -4.64 17.28
C ALA A 206 -11.73 -3.68 16.21
N GLN A 207 -12.25 -2.55 16.69
CA GLN A 207 -12.88 -1.48 15.92
C GLN A 207 -11.87 -0.74 15.03
N ARG A 208 -12.32 -0.29 13.85
CA ARG A 208 -11.53 0.39 12.82
C ARG A 208 -11.08 1.78 13.31
N VAL A 209 -9.78 2.01 13.39
CA VAL A 209 -9.17 3.33 13.63
C VAL A 209 -9.22 4.15 12.33
N GLN A 210 -9.63 5.41 12.40
CA GLN A 210 -9.66 6.35 11.27
C GLN A 210 -8.25 6.85 10.94
N PRO A 211 -7.91 7.09 9.66
CA PRO A 211 -6.59 7.59 9.26
C PRO A 211 -6.40 9.05 9.65
N VAL A 212 -5.21 9.40 10.16
CA VAL A 212 -4.79 10.78 10.41
C VAL A 212 -4.25 11.39 9.12
N ASP A 213 -4.62 12.64 8.85
CA ASP A 213 -4.22 13.40 7.66
C ASP A 213 -2.79 13.97 7.89
N PRO A 214 -1.80 13.63 7.05
CA PRO A 214 -0.40 14.00 7.28
C PRO A 214 -0.05 15.47 6.98
N ASP A 215 -1.00 16.27 6.48
CA ASP A 215 -0.78 17.68 6.11
C ASP A 215 -1.30 18.70 7.16
N ALA A 216 -1.68 18.25 8.36
CA ALA A 216 -2.23 19.12 9.40
C ALA A 216 -1.21 20.06 10.07
N ASP A 217 0.09 19.80 9.94
CA ASP A 217 1.18 20.52 10.63
C ASP A 217 2.03 21.44 9.71
N LEU A 218 1.54 21.78 8.52
CA LEU A 218 2.21 22.77 7.66
C LEU A 218 1.64 24.17 7.90
N ASP A 219 1.96 24.74 9.06
CA ASP A 219 1.75 26.16 9.35
C ASP A 219 2.60 27.02 8.41
N GLY A 220 1.92 27.82 7.59
CA GLY A 220 2.51 28.69 6.59
C GLY A 220 3.28 29.86 7.22
N ALA A 221 4.58 29.69 7.42
CA ALA A 221 5.50 30.76 7.79
C ALA A 221 6.45 31.15 6.63
N GLN A 222 5.99 32.14 5.86
CA GLN A 222 6.77 33.28 5.36
C GLN A 222 8.17 33.03 4.75
N LEU A 223 8.19 32.79 3.43
CA LEU A 223 9.41 32.95 2.61
C LEU A 223 9.74 34.45 2.46
N ASP A 224 10.78 34.90 3.16
CA ASP A 224 11.40 36.22 2.95
C ASP A 224 12.15 36.22 1.61
N ALA A 225 11.61 36.95 0.63
CA ALA A 225 12.24 37.18 -0.65
C ALA A 225 13.01 38.51 -0.60
N GLY A 226 14.28 38.47 -0.20
CA GLY A 226 15.13 39.65 -0.18
C GLY A 226 16.61 39.33 -0.12
N GLU A 227 17.26 39.50 -1.28
CA GLU A 227 18.65 39.98 -1.47
C GLU A 227 19.49 39.06 -2.36
N VAL A 228 19.36 39.27 -3.67
CA VAL A 228 20.34 38.86 -4.68
C VAL A 228 21.41 39.95 -4.75
N ASP A 229 22.63 39.65 -4.30
CA ASP A 229 23.81 40.48 -4.51
C ASP A 229 24.26 40.39 -5.98
N PRO A 230 24.25 41.49 -6.76
CA PRO A 230 24.63 41.46 -8.16
C PRO A 230 25.94 42.21 -8.40
N ASP A 231 27.06 41.85 -7.76
CA ASP A 231 28.38 42.32 -8.25
C ASP A 231 29.55 41.37 -7.96
N PHE A 232 29.41 40.11 -8.38
CA PHE A 232 30.56 39.21 -8.46
C PHE A 232 30.83 38.80 -9.90
N HIS A 233 31.28 39.74 -10.74
CA HIS A 233 32.23 39.50 -11.85
C HIS A 233 32.65 40.81 -12.54
N ARG A 234 33.59 41.56 -11.95
CA ARG A 234 34.63 42.27 -12.72
C ARG A 234 35.80 42.80 -11.87
N SER A 235 36.95 42.12 -11.94
CA SER A 235 38.28 42.69 -12.29
C SER A 235 39.37 41.64 -12.12
#